data_AF-A0AAV8ZWA3-F1
#
_entry.id   AF-A0AAV8ZWA3-F1
#
_cell.length_a   1.000
_cell.length_b   1.000
_cell.length_c   1.000
_cell.angle_alpha   90.00
_cell.angle_beta   90.00
_cell.angle_gamma   90.00
#
_symmetry.space_group_name_H-M   'P 1'
#
loop_
_entity.id
_entity.type
_entity.pdbx_description
1 polymer ?
#
loop_
_entity_poly.entity_id
_entity_poly.type
_entity_poly.pdbx_seq_one_letter_code
_entity_poly.pdbx_strand_id
1 'polypeptide(L)'
;MKGTATDLVVQIVLIAESMRLQAMMATYGIQTQTPHEVEPVQIWSSTQLVKVYENLGVNHKLKLQGRPVRPVGSLGTSKVYRVAGATVLCYPLIFEVSDFYLYRDMALLIDDIKTELQFVGRYWRLSGRPTVCLLIREEHMRDPQFKKMLDLLAMLKKGYCDSVKVRIGRLQNLISSSCVGKYFC
;
A
#
# COMPACT_ATOMS: atom_id res chain seq x y z
N MET A 1 -17.22 27.39 7.99
CA MET A 1 -16.13 27.42 6.97
C MET A 1 -16.03 26.03 6.36
N LYS A 2 -16.41 25.86 5.08
CA LYS A 2 -16.28 24.59 4.35
C LYS A 2 -14.81 24.44 3.92
N GLY A 3 -14.06 23.52 4.52
CA GLY A 3 -12.71 23.20 4.09
C GLY A 3 -12.72 22.64 2.67
N THR A 4 -11.92 23.22 1.80
CA THR A 4 -11.71 22.83 0.41
C THR A 4 -11.10 21.42 0.33
N ALA A 5 -11.94 20.41 0.15
CA ALA A 5 -11.50 19.06 -0.20
C ALA A 5 -11.28 18.97 -1.71
N THR A 6 -10.16 19.48 -2.25
CA THR A 6 -9.96 19.48 -3.72
C THR A 6 -8.55 19.22 -4.27
N ASP A 7 -7.51 18.92 -3.46
CA ASP A 7 -6.19 18.51 -4.02
C ASP A 7 -5.52 17.31 -3.33
N LEU A 8 -6.32 16.44 -2.71
CA LEU A 8 -5.80 15.16 -2.26
C LEU A 8 -5.37 14.33 -3.47
N VAL A 9 -4.12 13.89 -3.46
CA VAL A 9 -3.56 12.96 -4.46
C VAL A 9 -3.12 11.73 -3.69
N VAL A 10 -3.66 10.57 -4.05
CA VAL A 10 -3.21 9.29 -3.51
C VAL A 10 -1.92 8.90 -4.21
N GLN A 11 -0.84 8.77 -3.44
CA GLN A 11 0.45 8.33 -3.97
C GLN A 11 0.43 6.81 -4.07
N ILE A 12 0.98 6.28 -5.16
CA ILE A 12 1.04 4.84 -5.42
C ILE A 12 2.49 4.44 -5.67
N VAL A 13 2.94 3.43 -4.93
CA VAL A 13 4.25 2.81 -5.09
C VAL A 13 4.02 1.40 -5.60
N LEU A 14 4.63 1.07 -6.74
CA LEU A 14 4.55 -0.27 -7.33
C LEU A 14 5.77 -1.07 -6.91
N ILE A 15 5.55 -2.15 -6.15
CA ILE A 15 6.61 -3.06 -5.72
C ILE A 15 6.46 -4.38 -6.46
N ALA A 16 7.49 -4.81 -7.19
CA ALA A 16 7.58 -6.15 -7.74
C ALA A 16 8.31 -7.06 -6.75
N GLU A 17 7.82 -8.27 -6.52
CA GLU A 17 8.44 -9.21 -5.57
C GLU A 17 9.84 -9.68 -5.97
N SER A 18 10.19 -9.60 -7.26
CA SER A 18 11.46 -10.06 -7.80
C SER A 18 12.01 -9.11 -8.87
N MET A 19 13.34 -9.13 -9.07
CA MET A 19 13.98 -8.42 -10.19
C MET A 19 13.52 -8.96 -11.56
N ARG A 20 13.22 -10.26 -11.65
CA ARG A 20 12.70 -10.88 -12.88
C ARG A 20 11.34 -10.27 -13.23
N LEU A 21 10.43 -10.19 -12.26
CA LEU A 21 9.13 -9.56 -12.43
C LEU A 21 9.26 -8.09 -12.80
N GLN A 22 10.13 -7.34 -12.12
CA GLN A 22 10.40 -5.95 -12.46
C GLN A 22 10.83 -5.79 -13.93
N ALA A 23 11.78 -6.60 -14.40
CA ALA A 23 12.24 -6.58 -15.79
C ALA A 23 11.09 -6.89 -16.77
N MET A 24 10.24 -7.87 -16.43
CA MET A 24 9.05 -8.19 -17.22
C MET A 24 8.05 -7.04 -17.26
N MET A 25 7.74 -6.41 -16.12
CA MET A 25 6.83 -5.25 -16.04
C MET A 25 7.37 -4.08 -16.87
N ALA A 26 8.69 -3.89 -16.91
CA ALA A 26 9.32 -2.84 -17.70
C ALA A 26 9.09 -3.02 -19.22
N THR A 27 8.96 -4.26 -19.72
CA THR A 27 8.62 -4.52 -21.14
C THR A 27 7.23 -3.99 -21.53
N TYR A 28 6.33 -3.84 -20.56
CA TYR A 28 5.01 -3.23 -20.73
C TYR A 28 5.00 -1.71 -20.44
N GLY A 29 6.18 -1.10 -20.24
CA GLY A 29 6.31 0.32 -19.92
C GLY A 29 5.86 0.68 -18.50
N ILE A 30 5.80 -0.31 -17.60
CA ILE A 30 5.43 -0.16 -16.20
C ILE A 30 6.69 -0.21 -15.34
N GLN A 31 7.00 0.91 -14.69
CA GLN A 31 8.15 1.01 -13.79
C GLN A 31 7.74 0.60 -12.37
N THR A 32 8.42 -0.42 -11.84
CA THR A 32 8.27 -0.88 -10.45
C THR A 32 9.62 -0.85 -9.73
N GLN A 33 9.61 -1.02 -8.42
CA GLN A 33 10.83 -1.25 -7.62
C GLN A 33 10.74 -2.60 -6.92
N THR A 34 11.87 -3.19 -6.60
CA THR A 34 11.94 -4.35 -5.71
C THR A 34 12.10 -3.91 -4.25
N PRO A 35 11.79 -4.78 -3.26
CA PRO A 35 12.06 -4.49 -1.84
C PRO A 35 13.52 -4.08 -1.57
N HIS A 36 14.48 -4.66 -2.30
CA HIS A 36 15.90 -4.32 -2.16
C HIS A 36 16.22 -2.91 -2.69
N GLU A 37 15.58 -2.46 -3.77
CA GLU A 37 15.83 -1.13 -4.34
C GLU A 37 15.20 0.02 -3.55
N VAL A 38 14.30 -0.29 -2.61
CA VAL A 38 13.67 0.72 -1.75
C VAL A 38 14.33 0.82 -0.38
N GLU A 39 15.34 0.00 -0.10
CA GLU A 39 16.18 0.14 1.08
C GLU A 39 16.73 1.58 1.21
N PRO A 40 16.80 2.14 2.43
CA PRO A 40 16.59 1.50 3.73
C PRO A 40 15.12 1.38 4.17
N VAL A 41 14.16 1.70 3.29
CA VAL A 41 12.73 1.54 3.59
C VAL A 41 12.36 0.08 3.43
N GLN A 42 11.75 -0.50 4.46
CA GLN A 42 11.33 -1.89 4.45
C GLN A 42 9.88 -1.99 3.98
N ILE A 43 9.60 -2.93 3.07
CA ILE A 43 8.25 -3.27 2.67
C ILE A 43 7.73 -4.38 3.58
N TRP A 44 6.68 -4.08 4.34
CA TRP A 44 6.10 -5.03 5.29
C TRP A 44 4.70 -5.46 4.88
N SER A 45 4.33 -6.64 5.35
CA SER A 45 2.96 -7.10 5.33
C SER A 45 2.11 -6.33 6.33
N SER A 46 0.79 -6.25 6.08
CA SER A 46 -0.14 -5.65 7.03
C SER A 46 -0.14 -6.39 8.38
N THR A 47 0.09 -7.71 8.37
CA THR A 47 0.19 -8.56 9.57
C THR A 47 1.41 -8.21 10.42
N GLN A 48 2.56 -7.92 9.80
CA GLN A 48 3.73 -7.46 10.55
C GLN A 48 3.45 -6.15 11.29
N LEU A 49 2.69 -5.25 10.68
CA LEU A 49 2.26 -4.02 11.32
C LEU A 49 1.29 -4.28 12.48
N VAL A 50 0.39 -5.26 12.38
CA VAL A 50 -0.49 -5.67 13.51
C VAL A 50 0.34 -6.06 14.73
N LYS A 51 1.39 -6.86 14.56
CA LYS A 51 2.29 -7.27 15.66
C LYS A 51 2.95 -6.09 16.38
N VAL A 52 3.32 -5.05 15.64
CA VAL A 52 3.82 -3.80 16.26
C VAL A 52 2.72 -3.13 17.08
N TYR A 53 1.52 -3.03 16.51
CA TYR A 53 0.39 -2.39 17.17
C TYR A 53 -0.10 -3.12 18.42
N GLU A 54 0.08 -4.43 18.55
CA GLU A 54 -0.29 -5.17 19.76
C GLU A 54 0.35 -4.59 21.01
N ASN A 55 1.58 -4.08 20.89
CA ASN A 55 2.30 -3.44 22.00
C ASN A 55 1.77 -2.03 22.34
N LEU A 56 0.89 -1.45 21.52
CA LEU A 56 0.32 -0.14 21.76
C LEU A 56 -0.66 -0.19 22.95
N GLY A 57 -0.34 0.57 24.00
CA GLY A 57 -1.18 0.66 25.19
C GLY A 57 -0.94 -0.47 26.22
N VAL A 58 0.14 -1.24 26.07
CA VAL A 58 0.58 -2.16 27.13
C VAL A 58 0.95 -1.35 28.38
N ASN A 59 0.37 -1.73 29.51
CA ASN A 59 0.68 -1.16 30.81
C ASN A 59 0.52 -2.21 31.90
N HIS A 60 1.64 -2.74 32.39
CA HIS A 60 1.65 -3.80 33.39
C HIS A 60 1.03 -3.38 34.73
N LYS A 61 1.17 -2.11 35.13
CA LYS A 61 0.57 -1.60 36.38
C LYS A 61 -0.95 -1.58 36.31
N LEU A 62 -1.50 -1.26 35.14
CA LEU A 62 -2.94 -1.21 34.89
C LEU A 62 -3.50 -2.52 34.31
N LYS A 63 -2.69 -3.57 34.19
CA LYS A 63 -3.04 -4.85 33.56
C LYS A 63 -3.58 -4.70 32.13
N LEU A 64 -3.16 -3.66 31.40
CA LEU A 64 -3.51 -3.47 29.99
C LEU A 64 -2.54 -4.27 29.13
N GLN A 65 -3.09 -5.18 28.30
CA GLN A 65 -2.32 -6.06 27.42
C GLN A 65 -2.07 -5.46 26.03
N GLY A 66 -2.44 -4.19 25.84
CA GLY A 66 -2.26 -3.48 24.57
C GLY A 66 -3.46 -3.61 23.62
N ARG A 67 -3.21 -3.35 22.33
CA ARG A 67 -4.25 -3.36 21.29
C ARG A 67 -4.59 -4.81 20.92
N PRO A 68 -5.86 -5.22 20.93
CA PRO A 68 -6.25 -6.55 20.46
C PRO A 68 -5.85 -6.77 18.99
N VAL A 69 -5.49 -8.01 18.65
CA VAL A 69 -5.13 -8.44 17.30
C VAL A 69 -6.26 -8.13 16.34
N ARG A 70 -6.10 -7.07 15.54
CA ARG A 70 -7.09 -6.63 14.55
C ARG A 70 -6.39 -6.16 13.29
N PRO A 71 -6.88 -6.52 12.09
CA PRO A 71 -6.30 -6.08 10.84
C PRO A 71 -6.16 -4.55 10.76
N VAL A 72 -5.11 -4.09 10.11
CA VAL A 72 -4.93 -2.66 9.82
C VAL A 72 -5.60 -2.35 8.50
N GLY A 73 -6.67 -1.55 8.54
CA GLY A 73 -7.38 -1.14 7.32
C GLY A 73 -6.59 -0.19 6.43
N SER A 74 -7.17 0.12 5.27
CA SER A 74 -6.59 0.92 4.18
C SER A 74 -5.92 2.22 4.63
N LEU A 75 -6.53 2.97 5.56
CA LEU A 75 -5.96 4.23 6.05
C LEU A 75 -4.68 4.02 6.86
N GLY A 76 -4.54 2.89 7.53
CA GLY A 76 -3.32 2.55 8.26
C GLY A 76 -2.23 2.08 7.31
N THR A 77 -2.53 1.14 6.41
CA THR A 77 -1.54 0.63 5.45
C THR A 77 -1.09 1.68 4.43
N SER A 78 -1.87 2.75 4.22
CA SER A 78 -1.52 3.88 3.34
C SER A 78 -0.59 4.93 3.97
N LYS A 79 0.16 4.57 5.03
CA LYS A 79 1.13 5.45 5.71
C LYS A 79 2.54 4.90 5.59
N VAL A 80 3.50 5.80 5.67
CA VAL A 80 4.89 5.45 5.99
C VAL A 80 5.04 5.45 7.49
N TYR A 81 5.71 4.45 8.05
CA TYR A 81 5.91 4.30 9.49
C TYR A 81 7.37 4.44 9.87
N ARG A 82 7.60 4.98 11.08
CA ARG A 82 8.87 4.85 11.78
C ARG A 82 8.68 3.84 12.90
N VAL A 83 9.42 2.74 12.85
CA VAL A 83 9.37 1.63 13.82
C VAL A 83 10.79 1.28 14.20
N ALA A 84 11.16 1.42 15.47
CA ALA A 84 12.51 1.11 15.98
C ALA A 84 13.67 1.68 15.11
N GLY A 85 13.53 2.93 14.65
CA GLY A 85 14.50 3.60 13.76
C GLY A 85 14.38 3.26 12.27
N ALA A 86 13.74 2.14 11.91
CA ALA A 86 13.48 1.76 10.52
C ALA A 86 12.33 2.58 9.91
N THR A 87 12.41 2.81 8.60
CA THR A 87 11.27 3.33 7.81
C THR A 87 10.55 2.14 7.22
N VAL A 88 9.23 2.09 7.36
CA VAL A 88 8.42 0.97 6.89
C VAL A 88 7.28 1.49 6.01
N LEU A 89 7.04 0.82 4.89
CA LEU A 89 5.81 0.97 4.11
C LEU A 89 5.10 -0.39 4.06
N CYS A 90 3.79 -0.39 4.29
CA CYS A 90 3.02 -1.63 4.31
C CYS A 90 2.17 -1.75 3.05
N TYR A 91 2.06 -2.97 2.50
CA TYR A 91 1.04 -3.26 1.49
C TYR A 91 -0.31 -3.56 2.17
N PRO A 92 -1.44 -3.22 1.53
CA PRO A 92 -2.77 -3.48 2.07
C PRO A 92 -3.07 -4.99 2.25
N LEU A 93 -4.03 -5.31 3.12
CA LEU A 93 -4.51 -6.67 3.37
C LEU A 93 -4.93 -7.40 2.09
N ILE A 94 -5.42 -6.68 1.09
CA ILE A 94 -5.78 -7.26 -0.20
C ILE A 94 -4.59 -7.90 -0.90
N PHE A 95 -3.33 -7.75 -0.45
CA PHE A 95 -2.17 -8.45 -1.01
C PHE A 95 -1.59 -9.52 -0.06
N GLU A 96 -2.21 -9.73 1.11
CA GLU A 96 -1.88 -10.87 1.96
C GLU A 96 -2.43 -12.14 1.31
N VAL A 97 -1.57 -13.14 1.14
CA VAL A 97 -2.01 -14.46 0.67
C VAL A 97 -2.84 -15.07 1.80
N SER A 98 -4.15 -15.16 1.62
CA SER A 98 -4.96 -16.13 2.36
C SER A 98 -5.19 -17.32 1.43
N ASP A 99 -5.17 -18.54 1.98
CA ASP A 99 -5.35 -19.82 1.27
C ASP A 99 -6.74 -19.98 0.59
N PHE A 100 -7.45 -18.89 0.32
CA PHE A 100 -8.75 -18.88 -0.33
C PHE A 100 -8.64 -18.69 -1.84
N TYR A 101 -9.14 -19.68 -2.58
CA TYR A 101 -9.22 -19.75 -4.04
C TYR A 101 -9.85 -18.51 -4.72
N LEU A 102 -10.65 -17.71 -4.00
CA LEU A 102 -11.29 -16.49 -4.50
C LEU A 102 -10.31 -15.35 -4.79
N TYR A 103 -9.15 -15.32 -4.13
CA TYR A 103 -8.14 -14.27 -4.32
C TYR A 103 -7.31 -14.44 -5.61
N ARG A 104 -7.51 -15.53 -6.35
CA ARG A 104 -6.82 -15.79 -7.63
C ARG A 104 -7.51 -15.20 -8.85
N ASP A 105 -8.63 -14.48 -8.69
CA ASP A 105 -9.27 -13.79 -9.81
C ASP A 105 -8.71 -12.37 -9.95
N MET A 106 -7.98 -12.13 -11.04
CA MET A 106 -7.43 -10.81 -11.36
C MET A 106 -8.50 -9.72 -11.41
N ALA A 107 -9.74 -10.03 -11.82
CA ALA A 107 -10.82 -9.05 -11.86
C ALA A 107 -11.21 -8.59 -10.44
N LEU A 108 -11.31 -9.52 -9.49
CA LEU A 108 -11.59 -9.19 -8.09
C LEU A 108 -10.46 -8.36 -7.48
N LEU A 109 -9.20 -8.73 -7.72
CA LEU A 109 -8.05 -7.94 -7.25
C LEU A 109 -8.08 -6.51 -7.80
N ILE A 110 -8.43 -6.33 -9.08
CA ILE A 110 -8.55 -5.00 -9.69
C ILE A 110 -9.67 -4.18 -9.01
N ASP A 111 -10.83 -4.79 -8.76
CA ASP A 111 -11.95 -4.12 -8.10
C ASP A 111 -11.62 -3.77 -6.64
N ASP A 112 -10.91 -4.64 -5.93
CA ASP A 112 -10.40 -4.39 -4.59
C ASP A 112 -9.41 -3.23 -4.57
N ILE A 113 -8.44 -3.18 -5.51
CA ILE A 113 -7.50 -2.05 -5.61
C ILE A 113 -8.25 -0.73 -5.85
N LYS A 114 -9.25 -0.72 -6.74
CA LYS A 114 -10.06 0.47 -7.01
C LYS A 114 -10.82 0.91 -5.75
N THR A 115 -11.46 -0.03 -5.07
CA THR A 115 -12.21 0.20 -3.84
C THR A 115 -11.32 0.78 -2.75
N GLU A 116 -10.12 0.21 -2.57
CA GLU A 116 -9.09 0.72 -1.65
C GLU A 116 -8.69 2.16 -1.96
N LEU A 117 -8.38 2.47 -3.23
CA LEU A 117 -8.01 3.83 -3.65
C LEU A 117 -9.15 4.82 -3.46
N GLN A 118 -10.39 4.44 -3.77
CA GLN A 118 -11.59 5.25 -3.53
C GLN A 118 -11.82 5.51 -2.04
N PHE A 119 -11.67 4.48 -1.21
CA PHE A 119 -11.81 4.60 0.24
C PHE A 119 -10.77 5.54 0.83
N VAL A 120 -9.49 5.34 0.48
CA VAL A 120 -8.40 6.22 0.91
C VAL A 120 -8.62 7.66 0.43
N GLY A 121 -8.92 7.85 -0.85
CA GLY A 121 -9.18 9.18 -1.43
C GLY A 121 -10.35 9.91 -0.75
N ARG A 122 -11.42 9.18 -0.41
CA ARG A 122 -12.61 9.76 0.22
C ARG A 122 -12.40 10.11 1.69
N TYR A 123 -11.73 9.24 2.44
CA TYR A 123 -11.68 9.30 3.90
C TYR A 123 -10.35 9.75 4.48
N TRP A 124 -9.35 10.06 3.66
CA TRP A 124 -8.09 10.60 4.17
C TRP A 124 -8.28 11.97 4.81
N ARG A 125 -7.90 12.10 6.08
CA ARG A 125 -7.99 13.35 6.86
C ARG A 125 -6.69 13.67 7.61
N LEU A 126 -5.62 12.95 7.33
CA LEU A 126 -4.33 13.10 8.01
C LEU A 126 -3.42 14.05 7.25
N SER A 127 -2.46 14.65 7.96
CA SER A 127 -1.40 15.45 7.34
C SER A 127 -0.46 14.57 6.52
N GLY A 128 -0.04 15.08 5.36
CA GLY A 128 0.70 14.31 4.36
C GLY A 128 -0.22 13.50 3.44
N ARG A 129 0.30 13.13 2.27
CA ARG A 129 -0.43 12.39 1.25
C ARG A 129 -0.46 10.89 1.62
N PRO A 130 -1.59 10.19 1.40
CA PRO A 130 -1.63 8.74 1.56
C PRO A 130 -0.71 8.09 0.53
N THR A 131 0.04 7.07 0.94
CA THR A 131 0.97 6.31 0.10
C THR A 131 0.58 4.85 0.11
N VAL A 132 -0.04 4.38 -0.97
CA VAL A 132 -0.49 3.00 -1.14
C VAL A 132 0.61 2.19 -1.82
N CYS A 133 1.00 1.07 -1.22
CA CYS A 133 1.93 0.10 -1.83
C CYS A 133 1.14 -1.00 -2.54
N LEU A 134 1.25 -1.07 -3.87
CA LEU A 134 0.71 -2.18 -4.65
C LEU A 134 1.81 -3.20 -4.88
N LEU A 135 1.62 -4.41 -4.33
CA LEU A 135 2.56 -5.51 -4.48
C LEU A 135 2.17 -6.33 -5.72
N ILE A 136 3.09 -6.46 -6.67
CA ILE A 136 2.93 -7.29 -7.85
C ILE A 136 3.75 -8.56 -7.62
N ARG A 137 3.10 -9.70 -7.82
CA ARG A 137 3.69 -11.04 -7.71
C ARG A 137 3.72 -11.74 -9.06
N GLU A 138 4.59 -12.73 -9.18
CA GLU A 138 4.79 -13.55 -10.37
C GLU A 138 3.52 -14.34 -10.73
N GLU A 139 2.72 -14.72 -9.74
CA GLU A 139 1.44 -15.37 -9.95
C GLU A 139 0.45 -14.50 -10.71
N HIS A 140 0.49 -13.17 -10.52
CA HIS A 140 -0.38 -12.23 -11.25
C HIS A 140 -0.11 -12.27 -12.76
N MET A 141 1.15 -12.51 -13.17
CA MET A 141 1.52 -12.61 -14.58
C MET A 141 1.03 -13.90 -15.25
N ARG A 142 0.78 -14.94 -14.46
CA ARG A 142 0.32 -16.24 -14.97
C ARG A 142 -1.19 -16.27 -15.17
N ASP A 143 -1.91 -15.27 -14.66
CA ASP A 143 -3.35 -15.15 -14.83
C ASP A 143 -3.70 -14.83 -16.30
N PRO A 144 -4.62 -15.58 -16.94
CA PRO A 144 -5.07 -15.30 -18.31
C PRO A 144 -5.60 -13.88 -18.53
N GLN A 145 -6.10 -13.25 -17.46
CA GLN A 145 -6.63 -11.90 -17.43
C GLN A 145 -5.59 -10.84 -17.03
N PHE A 146 -4.29 -11.16 -16.97
CA PHE A 146 -3.21 -10.22 -16.62
C PHE A 146 -3.27 -8.92 -17.45
N LYS A 147 -3.74 -8.99 -18.70
CA LYS A 147 -3.97 -7.79 -19.53
C LYS A 147 -4.86 -6.74 -18.84
N LYS A 148 -5.87 -7.16 -18.08
CA LYS A 148 -6.73 -6.24 -17.30
C LYS A 148 -5.94 -5.50 -16.21
N MET A 149 -4.95 -6.17 -15.60
CA MET A 149 -4.05 -5.53 -14.63
C MET A 149 -3.17 -4.49 -15.32
N LEU A 150 -2.68 -4.76 -16.53
CA LEU A 150 -1.96 -3.76 -17.33
C LEU A 150 -2.84 -2.55 -17.65
N ASP A 151 -4.13 -2.76 -17.96
CA ASP A 151 -5.08 -1.68 -18.20
C ASP A 151 -5.29 -0.82 -16.94
N LEU A 152 -5.41 -1.44 -15.76
CA LEU A 152 -5.44 -0.74 -14.48
C LEU A 152 -4.15 0.07 -14.26
N LEU A 153 -2.97 -0.52 -14.43
CA LEU A 153 -1.69 0.16 -14.22
C LEU A 153 -1.49 1.33 -15.21
N ALA A 154 -1.96 1.18 -16.45
CA ALA A 154 -1.99 2.26 -17.44
C ALA A 154 -2.96 3.38 -17.04
N MET A 155 -4.13 3.05 -16.50
CA MET A 155 -5.08 4.02 -15.92
C MET A 155 -4.42 4.81 -14.79
N LEU A 156 -3.80 4.13 -13.81
CA LEU A 156 -3.11 4.76 -12.69
C LEU A 156 -1.96 5.68 -13.17
N LYS A 157 -1.24 5.30 -14.23
CA LYS A 157 -0.16 6.10 -14.82
C LYS A 157 -0.67 7.41 -15.44
N LYS A 158 -1.91 7.46 -15.93
CA LYS A 158 -2.57 8.68 -16.42
C LYS A 158 -2.94 9.66 -15.29
N GLY A 159 -2.83 9.25 -14.03
CA GLY A 159 -3.03 10.11 -12.86
C GLY A 159 -4.42 10.06 -12.24
N TYR A 160 -5.29 9.15 -12.71
CA TYR A 160 -6.61 8.94 -12.12
C TYR A 160 -6.94 7.45 -12.02
N CYS A 161 -7.66 7.08 -10.97
CA CYS A 161 -8.35 5.81 -10.83
C CYS A 161 -9.83 6.13 -10.65
N ASP A 162 -10.62 5.98 -11.71
CA ASP A 162 -11.99 6.50 -11.78
C ASP A 162 -12.04 8.00 -11.37
N SER A 163 -12.67 8.33 -10.24
CA SER A 163 -12.77 9.71 -9.71
C SER A 163 -11.63 10.11 -8.76
N VAL A 164 -10.71 9.19 -8.45
CA VAL A 164 -9.62 9.41 -7.50
C VAL A 164 -8.39 9.93 -8.24
N LYS A 165 -7.89 11.10 -7.86
CA LYS A 165 -6.61 11.62 -8.35
C LYS A 165 -5.46 10.81 -7.71
N VAL A 166 -4.66 10.17 -8.55
CA VAL A 166 -3.55 9.32 -8.12
C VAL A 166 -2.22 9.78 -8.71
N ARG A 167 -1.11 9.40 -8.09
CA ARG A 167 0.23 9.62 -8.61
C ARG A 167 1.10 8.40 -8.35
N ILE A 168 1.46 7.70 -9.42
CA ILE A 168 2.52 6.69 -9.36
C ILE A 168 3.88 7.39 -9.25
N GLY A 169 4.77 6.84 -8.44
CA GLY A 169 6.15 7.28 -8.38
C GLY A 169 7.06 6.31 -7.65
N ARG A 170 8.37 6.52 -7.77
CA ARG A 170 9.35 5.83 -6.94
C ARG A 170 9.18 6.24 -5.48
N LEU A 171 9.35 5.30 -4.56
CA LEU A 171 9.16 5.52 -3.14
C LEU A 171 10.01 6.68 -2.61
N GLN A 172 11.27 6.77 -3.03
CA GLN A 172 12.20 7.83 -2.63
C GLN A 172 11.69 9.24 -2.98
N ASN A 173 10.94 9.36 -4.08
CA ASN A 173 10.40 10.64 -4.54
C ASN A 173 9.10 11.02 -3.82
N LEU A 174 8.40 10.03 -3.28
CA LEU A 174 7.07 10.20 -2.68
C LEU A 174 7.14 10.42 -1.17
N ILE A 175 8.13 9.83 -0.49
CA ILE A 175 8.29 9.85 0.97
C ILE A 175 8.26 11.26 1.56
N SER A 176 8.86 12.24 0.89
CA SER A 176 8.95 13.61 1.39
C SER A 176 7.58 14.29 1.59
N SER A 177 6.56 13.86 0.84
CA SER A 177 5.18 14.34 0.99
C SER A 177 4.22 13.32 1.59
N SER A 178 4.70 12.12 1.92
CA SER A 178 3.89 11.05 2.50
C SER A 178 3.47 11.37 3.94
N CYS A 179 2.33 10.84 4.36
CA CYS A 179 1.98 10.82 5.78
C CYS A 179 2.87 9.85 6.54
N VAL A 180 3.51 10.36 7.60
CA VAL A 180 4.38 9.56 8.47
C VAL A 180 3.69 9.29 9.80
N GLY A 181 3.37 8.02 10.06
CA GLY A 181 2.98 7.54 11.38
C GLY A 181 4.21 7.29 12.25
N LYS A 182 4.26 7.88 13.45
CA LYS A 182 5.32 7.59 14.42
C LYS A 182 4.86 6.45 15.34
N TYR A 183 5.59 5.33 15.34
CA TYR A 183 5.48 4.30 16.37
C TYR A 183 6.80 4.24 17.12
N PHE A 184 6.79 4.76 18.34
CA PHE A 184 7.87 4.54 19.28
C PHE A 184 7.56 3.22 20.00
N CYS A 185 8.39 2.21 19.73
CA CYS A 185 8.60 1.09 20.63
C CYS A 185 9.79 1.44 21.52
#